data_AF-A0A1W1B900-F1
#
_entry.id   AF-A0A1W1B900-F1
#
_cell.length_a   1.000
_cell.length_b   1.000
_cell.length_c   1.000
_cell.angle_alpha   90.00
_cell.angle_beta   90.00
_cell.angle_gamma   90.00
#
_symmetry.space_group_name_H-M   'P 1'
#
loop_
_entity.id
_entity.type
_entity.pdbx_description
1 polymer ?
#
loop_
_entity_poly.entity_id
_entity_poly.type
_entity_poly.pdbx_seq_one_letter_code
_entity_poly.pdbx_strand_id
1 'polypeptide(L)'
;MIDKSFEALSKKDKNISLSINITEDDLLSKQLKEYLLKRLKRYSLNPNQIVLEILEGISSAGTKESVKQLKELKEVGFLLAIDDFGVEYSNFERINELDVDFIKIDAKYIKNIDTNPKSYKIVKAITEFASSMQIKTIAEYVENEQIQKIIEELGIEFSQGYYFSKPSPEF
;
A
#
# COMPACT_ATOMS: atom_id res chain seq x y z
N MET A 1 6.12 17.91 -1.01
CA MET A 1 5.99 16.68 -1.83
C MET A 1 4.53 16.44 -2.16
N ILE A 2 3.65 16.23 -1.17
CA ILE A 2 2.21 15.96 -1.34
C ILE A 2 1.49 16.96 -2.26
N ASP A 3 1.66 18.29 -2.08
CA ASP A 3 0.99 19.27 -2.96
C ASP A 3 1.33 19.11 -4.45
N LYS A 4 2.59 18.75 -4.78
CA LYS A 4 2.99 18.51 -6.18
C LYS A 4 2.34 17.23 -6.72
N SER A 5 2.37 16.15 -5.94
CA SER A 5 1.79 14.86 -6.32
C SER A 5 0.25 14.95 -6.49
N PHE A 6 -0.43 15.72 -5.63
CA PHE A 6 -1.87 15.95 -5.74
C PHE A 6 -2.22 16.81 -6.96
N GLU A 7 -1.40 17.83 -7.26
CA GLU A 7 -1.57 18.62 -8.49
C GLU A 7 -1.31 17.79 -9.75
N ALA A 8 -0.33 16.89 -9.72
CA ALA A 8 -0.07 15.97 -10.82
C ALA A 8 -1.25 15.01 -11.02
N LEU A 9 -1.76 14.41 -9.93
CA LEU A 9 -2.90 13.50 -9.97
C LEU A 9 -4.18 14.17 -10.47
N SER A 10 -4.43 15.44 -10.11
CA SER A 10 -5.64 16.14 -10.54
C SER A 10 -5.72 16.40 -12.05
N LYS A 11 -4.60 16.24 -12.75
CA LYS A 11 -4.49 16.33 -14.22
C LYS A 11 -4.55 14.95 -14.90
N LYS A 12 -4.73 13.85 -14.16
CA LYS A 12 -4.81 12.48 -14.67
C LYS A 12 -6.25 11.97 -14.73
N ASP A 13 -6.43 10.80 -15.32
CA ASP A 13 -7.71 10.08 -15.31
C ASP A 13 -8.15 9.77 -13.87
N LYS A 14 -9.46 9.77 -13.62
CA LYS A 14 -10.05 9.48 -12.31
C LYS A 14 -9.80 8.04 -11.83
N ASN A 15 -9.45 7.14 -12.75
CA ASN A 15 -9.12 5.76 -12.43
C ASN A 15 -7.66 5.57 -11.97
N ILE A 16 -6.86 6.64 -11.94
CA ILE A 16 -5.50 6.61 -11.39
C ILE A 16 -5.55 6.89 -9.90
N SER A 17 -4.82 6.06 -9.15
CA SER A 17 -4.58 6.25 -7.73
C SER A 17 -3.14 6.71 -7.47
N LEU A 18 -2.95 7.41 -6.36
CA LEU A 18 -1.67 7.86 -5.83
C LEU A 18 -1.45 7.25 -4.45
N SER A 19 -0.36 6.49 -4.31
CA SER A 19 0.12 6.07 -3.00
C SER A 19 0.96 7.15 -2.33
N ILE A 20 0.76 7.35 -1.03
CA ILE A 20 1.59 8.20 -0.19
C ILE A 20 2.00 7.45 1.07
N ASN A 21 3.29 7.51 1.39
CA ASN A 21 3.83 6.93 2.61
C ASN A 21 3.45 7.80 3.82
N ILE A 22 2.97 7.15 4.88
CA ILE A 22 2.57 7.78 6.14
C ILE A 22 3.39 7.17 7.28
N THR A 23 4.07 8.03 8.03
CA THR A 23 4.87 7.61 9.18
C THR A 23 4.06 7.64 10.48
N GLU A 24 4.58 7.01 11.54
CA GLU A 24 3.97 7.08 12.87
C GLU A 24 3.93 8.54 13.39
N ASP A 25 4.96 9.34 13.11
CA ASP A 25 5.00 10.75 13.50
C ASP A 25 3.92 11.58 12.80
N ASP A 26 3.64 11.28 11.52
CA ASP A 26 2.53 11.90 10.79
C ASP A 26 1.19 11.56 11.45
N LEU A 27 1.01 10.31 11.88
CA LEU A 27 -0.22 9.82 12.52
C LEU A 27 -0.45 10.44 13.91
N LEU A 28 0.63 10.58 14.67
CA LEU A 28 0.61 11.22 15.99
C LEU A 28 0.44 12.75 15.87
N SER A 29 0.72 13.32 14.69
CA SER A 29 0.36 14.69 14.40
C SER A 29 -1.16 14.83 14.39
N LYS A 30 -1.70 15.71 15.24
CA LYS A 30 -3.15 16.00 15.27
C LYS A 30 -3.67 16.73 14.02
N GLN A 31 -2.82 16.93 13.01
CA GLN A 31 -3.11 17.77 11.84
C GLN A 31 -3.18 16.99 10.53
N LEU A 32 -2.73 15.73 10.47
CA LEU A 32 -2.65 14.97 9.21
C LEU A 32 -4.00 14.89 8.48
N LYS A 33 -5.07 14.51 9.19
CA LYS A 33 -6.42 14.43 8.62
C LYS A 33 -6.88 15.76 8.02
N GLU A 34 -6.78 16.86 8.77
CA GLU A 34 -7.15 18.18 8.28
C GLU A 34 -6.27 18.63 7.11
N TYR A 35 -4.97 18.31 7.18
CA TYR A 35 -3.99 18.60 6.14
C TYR A 35 -4.34 17.93 4.80
N LEU A 36 -4.73 16.65 4.83
CA LEU A 36 -5.12 15.89 3.64
C LEU A 36 -6.49 16.34 3.11
N LEU A 37 -7.48 16.55 3.98
CA LEU A 37 -8.81 17.03 3.59
C LEU A 37 -8.77 18.39 2.88
N LYS A 38 -7.97 19.32 3.37
CA LYS A 38 -7.76 20.62 2.71
C LYS A 38 -7.21 20.45 1.29
N ARG A 39 -6.34 19.47 1.06
CA ARG A 39 -5.72 19.21 -0.25
C ARG A 39 -6.66 18.50 -1.21
N LEU A 40 -7.43 17.51 -0.74
CA LEU A 40 -8.49 16.91 -1.54
C LEU A 40 -9.43 17.99 -2.08
N LYS A 41 -9.87 18.91 -1.22
CA LYS A 41 -10.71 20.05 -1.62
C LYS A 41 -10.00 20.98 -2.60
N ARG A 42 -8.75 21.37 -2.30
CA ARG A 42 -7.97 22.29 -3.15
C ARG A 42 -7.77 21.77 -4.57
N TYR A 43 -7.49 20.48 -4.71
CA TYR A 43 -7.17 19.85 -5.99
C TYR A 43 -8.35 19.10 -6.61
N SER A 44 -9.53 19.16 -5.97
CA SER A 44 -10.77 18.46 -6.41
C SER A 44 -10.57 16.96 -6.62
N LEU A 45 -9.83 16.31 -5.72
CA LEU A 45 -9.55 14.88 -5.74
C LEU A 45 -10.55 14.10 -4.89
N ASN A 46 -10.86 12.88 -5.31
CA ASN A 46 -11.64 11.95 -4.49
C ASN A 46 -10.69 11.23 -3.51
N PRO A 47 -11.05 11.09 -2.22
CA PRO A 47 -10.23 10.34 -1.27
C PRO A 47 -9.93 8.90 -1.72
N ASN A 48 -10.81 8.25 -2.49
CA ASN A 48 -10.59 6.90 -2.99
C ASN A 48 -9.49 6.78 -4.06
N GLN A 49 -8.94 7.90 -4.53
CA GLN A 49 -7.77 7.93 -5.39
C GLN A 49 -6.47 8.00 -4.59
N ILE A 50 -6.52 8.12 -3.26
CA ILE A 50 -5.34 8.25 -2.41
C ILE A 50 -5.21 7.00 -1.55
N VAL A 51 -4.09 6.29 -1.73
CA VAL A 51 -3.71 5.14 -0.92
C VAL A 51 -2.69 5.61 0.12
N LEU A 52 -2.98 5.37 1.39
CA LEU A 52 -2.07 5.66 2.50
C LEU A 52 -1.29 4.39 2.81
N GLU A 53 0.00 4.40 2.51
CA GLU A 53 0.92 3.30 2.79
C GLU A 53 1.49 3.46 4.20
N ILE A 54 1.30 2.45 5.04
CA ILE A 54 1.85 2.39 6.40
C ILE A 54 2.73 1.16 6.55
N LEU A 55 3.84 1.30 7.27
CA LEU A 55 4.71 0.17 7.57
C LEU A 55 4.00 -0.89 8.41
N GLU A 56 4.40 -2.15 8.23
CA GLU A 56 3.91 -3.28 9.05
C GLU A 56 4.07 -3.04 10.56
N GLY A 57 5.15 -2.38 10.99
CA GLY A 57 5.39 -2.00 12.39
C GLY A 57 4.27 -1.12 12.98
N ILE A 58 3.75 -0.17 12.20
CA ILE A 58 2.62 0.68 12.60
C ILE A 58 1.35 -0.16 12.70
N SER A 59 1.13 -1.06 11.74
CA SER A 59 0.00 -2.00 11.79
C SER A 59 0.12 -3.04 12.91
N SER A 60 1.30 -3.33 13.43
CA SER A 60 1.45 -4.36 14.46
C SER A 60 1.47 -3.78 15.87
N ALA A 61 2.21 -2.70 16.08
CA ALA A 61 2.52 -2.11 17.38
C ALA A 61 2.17 -0.62 17.50
N GLY A 62 1.48 -0.04 16.50
CA GLY A 62 1.06 1.36 16.52
C GLY A 62 0.19 1.70 17.73
N THR A 63 0.26 2.97 18.13
CA THR A 63 -0.49 3.46 19.29
C THR A 63 -2.01 3.43 19.05
N LYS A 64 -2.80 3.51 20.13
CA LYS A 64 -4.27 3.59 20.00
C LYS A 64 -4.69 4.85 19.23
N GLU A 65 -3.94 5.93 19.39
CA GLU A 65 -4.12 7.19 18.71
C GLU A 65 -3.89 7.05 17.20
N SER A 66 -2.81 6.38 16.79
CA SER A 66 -2.47 6.14 15.38
C SER A 66 -3.53 5.30 14.68
N VAL A 67 -3.96 4.21 15.33
CA VAL A 67 -5.02 3.33 14.80
C VAL A 67 -6.34 4.07 14.68
N LYS A 68 -6.68 4.90 15.68
CA LYS A 68 -7.88 5.74 15.61
C LYS A 68 -7.82 6.71 14.42
N GLN A 69 -6.68 7.35 14.20
CA GLN A 69 -6.54 8.29 13.09
C GLN A 69 -6.63 7.60 11.73
N LEU A 70 -6.06 6.40 11.58
CA LEU A 70 -6.18 5.59 10.36
C LEU A 70 -7.64 5.22 10.06
N LYS A 71 -8.39 4.76 11.07
CA LYS A 71 -9.84 4.51 10.93
C LYS A 71 -10.60 5.75 10.51
N GLU A 72 -10.28 6.89 11.14
CA GLU A 72 -10.88 8.17 10.79
C GLU A 72 -10.56 8.65 9.36
N LEU A 73 -9.43 8.26 8.79
CA LEU A 73 -9.05 8.51 7.40
C LEU A 73 -9.77 7.53 6.46
N LYS A 74 -9.86 6.25 6.84
CA LYS A 74 -10.63 5.23 6.13
C LYS A 74 -12.11 5.62 6.02
N GLU A 75 -12.72 6.12 7.09
CA GLU A 75 -14.10 6.62 7.11
C GLU A 75 -14.36 7.79 6.15
N VAL A 76 -13.33 8.62 5.89
CA VAL A 76 -13.40 9.69 4.88
C VAL A 76 -13.40 9.11 3.46
N GLY A 77 -12.90 7.89 3.28
CA GLY A 77 -12.81 7.17 2.01
C GLY A 77 -11.39 7.05 1.45
N PHE A 78 -10.35 7.38 2.24
CA PHE A 78 -8.98 7.07 1.86
C PHE A 78 -8.80 5.54 1.82
N LEU A 79 -7.94 5.07 0.92
CA LEU A 79 -7.55 3.66 0.90
C LEU A 79 -6.32 3.45 1.81
N LEU A 80 -6.19 2.27 2.40
CA LEU A 80 -5.08 1.90 3.26
C LEU A 80 -4.30 0.73 2.65
N ALA A 81 -2.97 0.81 2.71
CA ALA A 81 -2.07 -0.27 2.31
C ALA A 81 -1.07 -0.56 3.43
N ILE A 82 -0.83 -1.85 3.71
CA ILE A 82 0.29 -2.27 4.54
C ILE A 82 1.51 -2.47 3.66
N ASP A 83 2.55 -1.68 3.93
CA ASP A 83 3.83 -1.74 3.25
C ASP A 83 4.78 -2.75 3.90
N ASP A 84 5.71 -3.28 3.11
CA ASP A 84 6.73 -4.23 3.55
C ASP A 84 6.18 -5.48 4.29
N PHE A 85 5.03 -6.01 3.86
CA PHE A 85 4.34 -7.05 4.62
C PHE A 85 5.12 -8.37 4.71
N GLY A 86 5.17 -8.92 5.92
CA GLY A 86 5.93 -10.13 6.25
C GLY A 86 7.41 -9.84 6.53
N VAL A 87 7.83 -8.57 6.60
CA VAL A 87 9.18 -8.20 7.05
C VAL A 87 9.36 -8.39 8.54
N GLU A 88 8.35 -7.98 9.31
CA GLU A 88 8.35 -7.99 10.76
C GLU A 88 7.24 -8.90 11.31
N TYR A 89 6.53 -8.44 12.35
CA TYR A 89 5.46 -9.17 12.99
C TYR A 89 4.11 -8.81 12.35
N SER A 90 3.56 -9.72 11.56
CA SER A 90 2.23 -9.54 10.99
C SER A 90 1.15 -9.67 12.07
N ASN A 91 0.36 -8.61 12.29
CA ASN A 91 -0.79 -8.62 13.18
C ASN A 91 -2.09 -8.72 12.37
N PHE A 92 -2.54 -9.95 12.10
CA PHE A 92 -3.74 -10.20 11.30
C PHE A 92 -5.02 -9.60 11.90
N GLU A 93 -5.12 -9.57 13.23
CA GLU A 93 -6.25 -8.93 13.90
C GLU A 93 -6.29 -7.44 13.59
N ARG A 94 -5.13 -6.76 13.58
CA ARG A 94 -5.08 -5.33 13.22
C ARG A 94 -5.44 -5.10 11.76
N ILE A 95 -4.93 -5.91 10.85
CA ILE A 95 -5.25 -5.81 9.41
C ILE A 95 -6.76 -5.81 9.22
N ASN A 96 -7.46 -6.72 9.90
CA ASN A 96 -8.91 -6.79 9.91
C ASN A 96 -9.55 -5.57 10.63
N GLU A 97 -8.99 -5.13 11.76
CA GLU A 97 -9.48 -3.98 12.52
C GLU A 97 -9.42 -2.66 11.70
N LEU A 98 -8.40 -2.51 10.86
CA LEU A 98 -8.17 -1.34 10.02
C LEU A 98 -8.91 -1.41 8.68
N ASP A 99 -9.47 -2.57 8.32
CA ASP A 99 -10.14 -2.80 7.03
C ASP A 99 -9.26 -2.36 5.85
N VAL A 100 -8.03 -2.89 5.79
CA VAL A 100 -7.05 -2.45 4.78
C VAL A 100 -7.45 -2.87 3.37
N ASP A 101 -7.12 -2.05 2.36
CA ASP A 101 -7.45 -2.34 0.96
C ASP A 101 -6.36 -3.12 0.25
N PHE A 102 -5.10 -2.90 0.66
CA PHE A 102 -3.93 -3.49 0.01
C PHE A 102 -2.93 -4.07 1.00
N ILE A 103 -2.28 -5.15 0.59
CA ILE A 103 -1.05 -5.66 1.18
C ILE A 103 0.04 -5.58 0.11
N LYS A 104 1.14 -4.90 0.41
CA LYS A 104 2.32 -4.81 -0.45
C LYS A 104 3.34 -5.86 0.01
N ILE A 105 3.70 -6.77 -0.89
CA ILE A 105 4.60 -7.89 -0.60
C ILE A 105 6.03 -7.45 -0.92
N ASP A 106 6.86 -7.44 0.13
CA ASP A 106 8.22 -6.89 0.08
C ASP A 106 9.13 -7.58 -0.96
N ALA A 107 10.06 -6.79 -1.47
CA ALA A 107 11.13 -7.17 -2.39
C ALA A 107 11.88 -8.43 -1.98
N LYS A 108 12.11 -8.64 -0.68
CA LYS A 108 12.89 -9.79 -0.18
C LYS A 108 12.26 -11.13 -0.57
N TYR A 109 10.95 -11.15 -0.77
CA TYR A 109 10.22 -12.33 -1.22
C TYR A 109 10.06 -12.36 -2.74
N ILE A 110 9.82 -11.22 -3.38
CA ILE A 110 9.54 -11.16 -4.81
C ILE A 110 10.78 -11.39 -5.68
N LYS A 111 11.94 -10.79 -5.33
CA LYS A 111 13.15 -10.77 -6.19
C LYS A 111 13.66 -12.14 -6.63
N ASN A 112 13.47 -13.16 -5.81
CA ASN A 112 13.94 -14.52 -6.07
C ASN A 112 12.78 -15.53 -6.09
N ILE A 113 11.55 -15.10 -6.36
CA ILE A 113 10.36 -15.97 -6.29
C ILE A 113 10.42 -17.12 -7.31
N ASP A 114 11.11 -16.91 -8.43
CA ASP A 114 11.34 -17.84 -9.52
C ASP A 114 12.38 -18.93 -9.21
N THR A 115 13.35 -18.61 -8.35
CA THR A 115 14.50 -19.47 -8.04
C THR A 115 14.50 -20.01 -6.61
N ASN A 116 13.76 -19.39 -5.69
CA ASN A 116 13.70 -19.76 -4.29
C ASN A 116 12.32 -20.34 -3.91
N PRO A 117 12.20 -21.67 -3.73
CA PRO A 117 10.94 -22.32 -3.35
C PRO A 117 10.37 -21.83 -2.01
N LYS A 118 11.19 -21.31 -1.09
CA LYS A 118 10.70 -20.73 0.16
C LYS A 118 10.01 -19.40 -0.09
N SER A 119 10.61 -18.53 -0.90
CA SER A 119 10.00 -17.26 -1.31
C SER A 119 8.65 -17.50 -1.97
N TYR A 120 8.59 -18.40 -2.95
CA TYR A 120 7.33 -18.79 -3.61
C TYR A 120 6.25 -19.20 -2.60
N LYS A 121 6.58 -20.08 -1.65
CA LYS A 121 5.62 -20.55 -0.64
C LYS A 121 5.13 -19.44 0.28
N ILE A 122 6.01 -18.49 0.65
CA ILE A 122 5.65 -17.35 1.50
C ILE A 122 4.72 -16.41 0.74
N VAL A 123 5.08 -16.02 -0.48
CA VAL A 123 4.24 -15.15 -1.33
C VAL A 123 2.87 -15.78 -1.57
N LYS A 124 2.84 -17.08 -1.88
CA LYS A 124 1.59 -17.83 -2.02
C LYS A 124 0.74 -17.76 -0.75
N ALA A 125 1.32 -18.01 0.42
CA ALA A 125 0.58 -17.97 1.68
C ALA A 125 0.03 -16.56 2.01
N ILE A 126 0.82 -15.51 1.75
CA ILE A 126 0.36 -14.12 1.92
C ILE A 126 -0.82 -13.84 0.96
N THR A 127 -0.71 -14.27 -0.29
CA THR A 127 -1.75 -14.05 -1.31
C THR A 127 -3.04 -14.80 -0.97
N GLU A 128 -2.96 -16.05 -0.51
CA GLU A 128 -4.11 -16.84 -0.06
C GLU A 128 -4.80 -16.19 1.15
N PHE A 129 -4.02 -15.70 2.12
CA PHE A 129 -4.56 -14.95 3.25
C PHE A 129 -5.29 -13.69 2.79
N ALA A 130 -4.62 -12.84 2.00
CA ALA A 130 -5.19 -11.57 1.52
C ALA A 130 -6.49 -11.81 0.74
N SER A 131 -6.50 -12.80 -0.16
CA SER A 131 -7.68 -13.21 -0.92
C SER A 131 -8.82 -13.65 0.00
N SER A 132 -8.55 -14.45 1.04
CA SER A 132 -9.58 -14.87 2.01
C SER A 132 -10.22 -13.71 2.78
N MET A 133 -9.46 -12.62 2.95
CA MET A 133 -9.89 -11.39 3.61
C MET A 133 -10.43 -10.34 2.63
N GLN A 134 -10.50 -10.65 1.33
CA GLN A 134 -10.89 -9.73 0.25
C GLN A 134 -9.97 -8.49 0.13
N ILE A 135 -8.71 -8.65 0.52
CA ILE A 135 -7.66 -7.64 0.45
C ILE A 135 -6.88 -7.87 -0.85
N LYS A 136 -6.62 -6.80 -1.60
CA LYS A 136 -5.84 -6.88 -2.84
C LYS A 136 -4.35 -6.90 -2.52
N THR A 137 -3.56 -7.51 -3.39
CA THR A 137 -2.12 -7.65 -3.22
C THR A 137 -1.34 -6.88 -4.26
N ILE A 138 -0.19 -6.35 -3.84
CA ILE A 138 0.77 -5.64 -4.71
C ILE A 138 2.13 -6.30 -4.55
N ALA A 139 2.69 -6.86 -5.62
CA ALA A 139 4.06 -7.39 -5.61
C ALA A 139 5.07 -6.27 -5.88
N GLU A 140 6.01 -6.05 -4.97
CA GLU A 140 7.06 -5.04 -5.16
C GLU A 140 8.34 -5.59 -5.79
N TYR A 141 9.10 -4.71 -6.45
CA TYR A 141 10.37 -5.03 -7.12
C TYR A 141 10.26 -6.16 -8.16
N VAL A 142 9.19 -6.16 -8.97
CA VAL A 142 9.10 -7.01 -10.16
C VAL A 142 10.08 -6.51 -11.22
N GLU A 143 11.15 -7.25 -11.47
CA GLU A 143 12.27 -6.84 -12.32
C GLU A 143 12.27 -7.46 -13.73
N ASN A 144 11.55 -8.56 -13.94
CA ASN A 144 11.52 -9.24 -15.23
C ASN A 144 10.19 -9.98 -15.48
N GLU A 145 10.04 -10.45 -16.73
CA GLU A 145 8.84 -11.16 -17.20
C GLU A 145 8.62 -12.50 -16.48
N GLN A 146 9.69 -13.20 -16.07
CA GLN A 146 9.57 -14.51 -15.41
C GLN A 146 8.96 -14.36 -14.02
N ILE A 147 9.42 -13.36 -13.25
CA ILE A 147 8.81 -12.99 -11.97
C ILE A 147 7.35 -12.59 -12.20
N GLN A 148 7.07 -11.71 -13.17
CA GLN A 148 5.70 -11.26 -13.45
C GLN A 148 4.73 -12.42 -13.74
N LYS A 149 5.14 -13.43 -14.53
CA LYS A 149 4.32 -14.61 -14.80
C LYS A 149 3.95 -15.35 -13.52
N ILE A 150 4.90 -15.51 -12.60
CA ILE A 150 4.64 -16.17 -11.30
C ILE A 150 3.68 -15.32 -10.45
N ILE A 151 3.83 -14.00 -10.45
CA ILE A 151 2.93 -13.08 -9.74
C ILE A 151 1.49 -13.20 -10.26
N GLU A 152 1.30 -13.25 -11.58
CA GLU A 152 0.00 -13.46 -12.22
C GLU A 152 -0.58 -14.85 -11.92
N GLU A 153 0.23 -15.90 -11.97
CA GLU A 153 -0.17 -17.27 -11.63
C GLU A 153 -0.63 -17.43 -10.18
N LEU A 154 -0.04 -16.66 -9.26
CA LEU A 154 -0.44 -16.60 -7.85
C LEU A 154 -1.70 -15.78 -7.62
N GLY A 155 -2.19 -15.06 -8.64
CA GLY A 155 -3.40 -14.24 -8.55
C GLY A 155 -3.21 -12.87 -7.91
N ILE A 156 -1.97 -12.36 -7.88
CA ILE A 156 -1.66 -11.04 -7.32
C ILE A 156 -2.15 -9.95 -8.29
N GLU A 157 -2.90 -8.97 -7.79
CA GLU A 157 -3.63 -8.01 -8.61
C GLU A 157 -2.77 -6.89 -9.21
N PHE A 158 -1.71 -6.47 -8.51
CA PHE A 158 -0.85 -5.38 -8.94
C PHE A 158 0.62 -5.73 -8.83
N SER A 159 1.42 -5.13 -9.70
CA SER A 159 2.88 -5.28 -9.71
C SER A 159 3.54 -3.91 -9.78
N GLN A 160 4.59 -3.72 -8.99
CA GLN A 160 5.45 -2.55 -9.00
C GLN A 160 6.89 -2.99 -9.18
N GLY A 161 7.62 -2.37 -10.10
CA GLY A 161 9.05 -2.66 -10.27
C GLY A 161 9.61 -2.22 -11.62
N TYR A 162 10.92 -2.41 -11.77
CA TYR A 162 11.69 -1.95 -12.93
C TYR A 162 11.32 -2.64 -14.24
N TYR A 163 10.63 -3.78 -14.18
CA TYR A 163 10.04 -4.39 -15.37
C TYR A 163 9.07 -3.45 -16.10
N PHE A 164 8.34 -2.62 -15.34
CA PHE A 164 7.36 -1.68 -15.87
C PHE A 164 7.97 -0.28 -16.08
N SER A 165 8.56 0.27 -15.02
CA SER A 165 9.20 1.58 -15.07
C SER A 165 10.15 1.76 -13.89
N LYS A 166 11.20 2.55 -14.10
CA LYS A 166 12.00 3.08 -12.99
C LYS A 166 11.30 4.31 -12.39
N PRO A 167 11.58 4.64 -11.11
CA PRO A 167 11.21 5.93 -10.54
C PRO A 167 11.70 7.07 -11.43
N SER A 168 10.82 8.02 -11.70
CA SER A 168 11.11 9.17 -12.55
C SER A 168 10.71 10.46 -11.85
N PRO A 169 11.43 11.58 -12.07
CA PRO A 169 11.13 12.86 -11.46
C PRO A 169 9.87 13.56 -12.02
N GLU A 170 9.24 12.99 -13.06
CA GLU A 170 7.98 13.51 -13.64
C GLU A 170 6.74 13.10 -12.81
N PHE A 171 6.96 12.46 -11.65
CA PHE A 171 5.99 12.18 -10.60
C PHE A 171 6.47 12.72 -9.24
#